data_AF-A0A7C6LSM4-F1
#
_entry.id   AF-A0A7C6LSM4-F1
#
_cell.length_a   1.000
_cell.length_b   1.000
_cell.length_c   1.000
_cell.angle_alpha   90.00
_cell.angle_beta   90.00
_cell.angle_gamma   90.00
#
_symmetry.space_group_name_H-M   'P 1'
#
loop_
_entity.id
_entity.type
_entity.pdbx_description
1 polymer ?
#
loop_
_entity_poly.entity_id
_entity_poly.type
_entity_poly.pdbx_seq_one_letter_code
_entity_poly.pdbx_strand_id
1 'polypeptide(L)'
;MGILTTIRIEDFVQRYDFWLELRGARRRRRKELRRELRANLQAAAADIGASSALLNVGTPKQLAFDATEGEYERRPLWSRAALFAALTFGAMLFALMYTATTFAAGVEAAGVVGQEATGSVFPWPGTVFKARIHPDRGGLAVGASHPWPVLVVPLLVFLLTARPWRLLTRQGASTRTGEPVH
;
A
#
# COMPACT_ATOMS: atom_id res chain seq x y z
N MET A 1 -26.73 -24.57 -3.81
CA MET A 1 -25.81 -23.48 -4.19
C MET A 1 -24.52 -24.10 -4.73
N GLY A 2 -24.14 -23.83 -5.97
CA GLY A 2 -22.90 -24.36 -6.55
C GLY A 2 -21.65 -23.69 -5.97
N ILE A 3 -20.55 -24.43 -5.85
CA ILE A 3 -19.27 -23.94 -5.31
C ILE A 3 -18.79 -22.68 -6.04
N LEU A 4 -18.97 -22.63 -7.36
CA LEU A 4 -18.63 -21.47 -8.19
C LEU A 4 -19.40 -20.20 -7.80
N THR A 5 -20.67 -20.33 -7.42
CA THR A 5 -21.49 -19.19 -6.94
C THR A 5 -20.93 -18.62 -5.65
N THR A 6 -20.59 -19.50 -4.70
CA THR A 6 -19.99 -19.09 -3.42
C THR A 6 -18.66 -18.37 -3.61
N ILE A 7 -17.79 -18.91 -4.48
CA ILE A 7 -16.48 -18.30 -4.78
C ILE A 7 -16.67 -16.89 -5.37
N ARG A 8 -17.58 -16.71 -6.33
CA ARG A 8 -17.81 -15.42 -7.00
C ARG A 8 -18.39 -14.37 -6.05
N ILE A 9 -19.33 -14.77 -5.19
CA ILE A 9 -19.88 -13.87 -4.17
C ILE A 9 -18.79 -13.46 -3.18
N GLU A 10 -17.95 -14.40 -2.72
CA GLU A 10 -16.91 -14.08 -1.74
C GLU A 10 -15.80 -13.20 -2.34
N ASP A 11 -15.38 -13.41 -3.59
CA ASP A 11 -14.44 -12.52 -4.30
C ASP A 11 -15.01 -11.09 -4.40
N PHE A 12 -16.29 -10.94 -4.74
CA PHE A 12 -16.93 -9.63 -4.78
C PHE A 12 -16.95 -8.96 -3.40
N VAL A 13 -17.31 -9.70 -2.34
CA VAL A 13 -17.34 -9.21 -0.95
C VAL A 13 -15.94 -8.83 -0.47
N GLN A 14 -14.90 -9.57 -0.84
CA GLN A 14 -13.51 -9.24 -0.48
C GLN A 14 -13.04 -7.95 -1.16
N ARG A 15 -13.34 -7.78 -2.46
CA ARG A 15 -13.05 -6.52 -3.17
C ARG A 15 -13.77 -5.33 -2.53
N TYR A 16 -15.03 -5.53 -2.17
CA TYR A 16 -15.81 -4.51 -1.46
C TYR A 16 -15.19 -4.16 -0.09
N ASP A 17 -14.77 -5.14 0.72
CA ASP A 17 -14.07 -4.92 2.00
C ASP A 17 -12.76 -4.14 1.83
N PHE A 18 -11.99 -4.48 0.79
CA PHE A 18 -10.77 -3.76 0.47
C PHE A 18 -11.05 -2.27 0.19
N TRP A 19 -12.08 -1.95 -0.60
CA TRP A 19 -12.45 -0.56 -0.87
C TRP A 19 -12.99 0.16 0.37
N LEU A 20 -13.76 -0.52 1.22
CA LEU A 20 -14.21 0.03 2.51
C LEU A 20 -13.03 0.34 3.43
N GLU A 21 -12.03 -0.55 3.49
CA GLU A 21 -10.82 -0.34 4.27
C GLU A 21 -9.99 0.82 3.73
N LEU A 22 -9.82 0.88 2.40
CA LEU A 22 -9.09 1.96 1.73
C LEU A 22 -9.74 3.32 1.99
N ARG A 23 -11.07 3.35 2.16
CA ARG A 23 -11.87 4.54 2.52
C ARG A 23 -11.87 4.86 4.02
N GLY A 24 -11.29 3.99 4.86
CA GLY A 24 -11.19 4.20 6.31
C GLY A 24 -12.44 3.81 7.10
N ALA A 25 -13.27 2.91 6.58
CA ALA A 25 -14.45 2.42 7.29
C ALA A 25 -14.06 1.65 8.57
N ARG A 26 -14.79 1.91 9.66
CA ARG A 26 -14.56 1.24 10.96
C ARG A 26 -14.75 -0.28 10.82
N ARG A 27 -13.88 -1.07 11.46
CA ARG A 27 -13.94 -2.55 11.44
C ARG A 27 -15.33 -3.11 11.75
N ARG A 28 -16.06 -2.53 12.72
CA ARG A 28 -17.43 -2.93 13.07
C ARG A 28 -18.41 -2.66 11.92
N ARG A 29 -18.37 -1.45 11.35
CA ARG A 29 -19.21 -1.07 10.21
C ARG A 29 -18.90 -1.90 8.96
N ARG A 30 -17.62 -2.18 8.69
CA ARG A 30 -17.21 -3.09 7.59
C ARG A 30 -17.79 -4.49 7.76
N LYS A 31 -17.77 -5.03 8.98
CA LYS A 31 -18.35 -6.34 9.28
C LYS A 31 -19.86 -6.38 9.03
N GLU A 32 -20.56 -5.31 9.43
CA GLU A 32 -22.00 -5.16 9.20
C GLU A 32 -22.31 -5.07 7.69
N LEU A 33 -21.67 -4.15 6.97
CA LEU A 33 -21.86 -3.95 5.53
C LEU A 33 -21.54 -5.22 4.71
N ARG A 34 -20.48 -5.95 5.07
CA ARG A 34 -20.17 -7.24 4.43
C ARG A 34 -21.22 -8.30 4.67
N ARG A 35 -21.76 -8.38 5.88
CA ARG A 35 -22.78 -9.36 6.23
C ARG A 35 -24.06 -9.07 5.45
N GLU A 36 -24.45 -7.81 5.39
CA GLU A 36 -25.60 -7.33 4.62
C GLU A 36 -25.43 -7.61 3.11
N LEU A 37 -24.30 -7.21 2.53
CA LEU A 37 -24.02 -7.47 1.12
C LEU A 37 -24.02 -8.97 0.79
N ARG A 38 -23.41 -9.81 1.64
CA ARG A 38 -23.41 -11.26 1.43
C ARG A 38 -24.81 -11.84 1.47
N ALA A 39 -25.64 -11.43 2.43
CA ALA A 39 -27.03 -11.90 2.53
C ALA A 39 -27.85 -11.50 1.29
N ASN A 40 -27.74 -10.23 0.86
CA ASN A 40 -28.45 -9.73 -0.31
C ASN A 40 -28.01 -10.42 -1.61
N LEU A 41 -26.71 -10.63 -1.80
CA LEU A 41 -26.18 -11.35 -2.96
C LEU A 41 -26.57 -12.83 -2.96
N GLN A 42 -26.61 -13.47 -1.80
CA GLN A 42 -27.05 -14.87 -1.70
C GLN A 42 -28.54 -15.01 -2.02
N ALA A 43 -29.38 -14.09 -1.54
CA ALA A 43 -30.80 -14.06 -1.87
C ALA A 43 -31.00 -13.82 -3.38
N ALA A 44 -30.42 -12.76 -3.94
CA ALA A 44 -30.53 -12.45 -5.36
C ALA A 44 -29.96 -13.57 -6.26
N ALA A 45 -28.85 -14.20 -5.86
CA ALA A 45 -28.27 -15.31 -6.62
C ALA A 45 -29.14 -16.57 -6.59
N ALA A 46 -30.00 -16.75 -5.59
CA ALA A 46 -30.97 -17.84 -5.55
C ALA A 46 -32.10 -17.62 -6.58
N ASP A 47 -32.48 -16.36 -6.82
CA ASP A 47 -33.60 -16.00 -7.69
C ASP A 47 -33.19 -15.85 -9.17
N ILE A 48 -32.11 -15.11 -9.43
CA ILE A 48 -31.69 -14.71 -10.80
C ILE A 48 -30.30 -15.24 -11.20
N GLY A 49 -29.66 -16.01 -10.33
CA GLY A 49 -28.31 -16.53 -10.54
C GLY A 49 -27.20 -15.53 -10.21
N ALA A 50 -26.01 -16.05 -9.90
CA ALA A 50 -24.88 -15.27 -9.38
C ALA A 50 -24.36 -14.19 -10.36
N SER A 51 -24.27 -14.50 -11.66
CA SER A 51 -23.78 -13.54 -12.66
C SER A 51 -24.69 -12.30 -12.73
N SER A 52 -25.99 -12.53 -12.85
CA SER A 52 -27.00 -11.47 -12.96
C SER A 52 -27.10 -10.65 -11.67
N ALA A 53 -27.05 -11.32 -10.51
CA ALA A 53 -27.02 -10.65 -9.22
C ALA A 53 -25.82 -9.69 -9.07
N LEU A 54 -24.63 -10.12 -9.48
CA LEU A 54 -23.43 -9.29 -9.42
C LEU A 54 -23.46 -8.12 -10.42
N LEU A 55 -24.01 -8.31 -11.61
CA LEU A 55 -24.17 -7.25 -12.61
C LEU A 55 -25.16 -6.17 -12.14
N ASN A 56 -26.26 -6.55 -11.50
CA ASN A 56 -27.28 -5.63 -11.02
C ASN A 56 -26.81 -4.76 -9.84
N VAL A 57 -25.90 -5.27 -9.01
CA VAL A 57 -25.35 -4.53 -7.87
C VAL A 57 -24.28 -3.50 -8.29
N GLY A 58 -23.69 -3.67 -9.48
CA GLY A 58 -22.64 -2.78 -9.99
C GLY A 58 -21.25 -3.10 -9.45
N THR A 59 -20.33 -2.13 -9.52
CA THR A 59 -18.93 -2.39 -9.17
C THR A 59 -18.70 -2.31 -7.65
N PRO A 60 -17.86 -3.18 -7.05
CA PRO A 60 -17.55 -3.13 -5.61
C PRO A 60 -17.02 -1.76 -5.15
N LYS A 61 -16.32 -1.06 -6.05
CA LYS A 61 -15.75 0.26 -5.79
C LYS A 61 -16.84 1.32 -5.65
N GLN A 62 -17.81 1.35 -6.55
CA GLN A 62 -18.95 2.28 -6.49
C GLN A 62 -19.81 1.97 -5.26
N LEU A 63 -20.13 0.70 -5.03
CA LEU A 63 -20.93 0.30 -3.87
C LEU A 63 -20.26 0.70 -2.55
N ALA A 64 -18.94 0.57 -2.46
CA ALA A 64 -18.19 1.02 -1.29
C ALA A 64 -18.15 2.54 -1.17
N PHE A 65 -18.15 3.25 -2.30
CA PHE A 65 -18.23 4.71 -2.35
C PHE A 65 -19.57 5.17 -1.78
N ASP A 66 -20.68 4.65 -2.31
CA ASP A 66 -22.05 5.02 -1.93
C ASP A 66 -22.32 4.67 -0.45
N ALA A 67 -21.90 3.48 -0.02
CA ALA A 67 -22.05 3.04 1.38
C ALA A 67 -21.24 3.86 2.38
N THR A 68 -20.32 4.71 1.92
CA THR A 68 -19.47 5.56 2.76
C THR A 68 -19.62 7.05 2.45
N GLU A 69 -20.56 7.43 1.59
CA GLU A 69 -20.87 8.82 1.28
C GLU A 69 -21.43 9.53 2.52
N GLY A 70 -20.93 10.72 2.85
CA GLY A 70 -21.36 11.52 4.01
C GLY A 70 -20.68 11.22 5.36
N GLU A 71 -20.30 9.98 5.67
CA GLU A 71 -19.70 9.65 7.00
C GLU A 71 -18.17 9.93 7.11
N TYR A 72 -17.43 10.02 5.98
CA TYR A 72 -15.98 9.76 5.97
C TYR A 72 -15.04 10.85 5.43
N GLU A 73 -15.50 12.05 5.07
CA GLU A 73 -14.59 13.19 4.74
C GLU A 73 -13.64 13.59 5.88
N ARG A 74 -13.87 13.03 7.08
CA ARG A 74 -13.34 13.51 8.36
C ARG A 74 -12.28 12.60 9.00
N ARG A 75 -11.79 11.53 8.37
CA ARG A 75 -10.78 10.62 9.01
C ARG A 75 -9.46 10.48 8.22
N PRO A 76 -8.32 10.33 8.93
CA PRO A 76 -7.02 10.06 8.30
C PRO A 76 -7.00 8.67 7.64
N LEU A 77 -6.50 8.64 6.40
CA LEU A 77 -6.54 7.49 5.49
C LEU A 77 -5.31 6.59 5.68
N TRP A 78 -5.11 6.07 6.89
CA TRP A 78 -3.92 5.28 7.25
C TRP A 78 -3.70 4.05 6.36
N SER A 79 -4.77 3.31 6.02
CA SER A 79 -4.65 2.12 5.15
C SER A 79 -4.24 2.49 3.72
N ARG A 80 -4.77 3.60 3.18
CA ARG A 80 -4.33 4.14 1.89
C ARG A 80 -2.88 4.56 1.95
N ALA A 81 -2.48 5.23 3.02
CA ALA A 81 -1.10 5.65 3.22
C ALA A 81 -0.14 4.47 3.32
N ALA A 82 -0.51 3.42 4.07
CA ALA A 82 0.25 2.19 4.18
C ALA A 82 0.40 1.48 2.83
N LEU A 83 -0.68 1.43 2.03
CA LEU A 83 -0.64 0.84 0.69
C LEU A 83 0.33 1.59 -0.22
N PHE A 84 0.23 2.92 -0.30
CA PHE A 84 1.14 3.73 -1.12
C PHE A 84 2.58 3.62 -0.62
N ALA A 85 2.81 3.66 0.69
CA ALA A 85 4.14 3.48 1.27
C ALA A 85 4.73 2.10 0.93
N ALA A 86 3.94 1.03 1.04
CA ALA A 86 4.39 -0.32 0.68
C ALA A 86 4.74 -0.43 -0.81
N LEU A 87 3.92 0.14 -1.70
CA LEU A 87 4.20 0.18 -3.14
C LEU A 87 5.48 0.98 -3.43
N THR A 88 5.65 2.15 -2.82
CA THR A 88 6.87 2.96 -2.97
C THR A 88 8.09 2.23 -2.43
N PHE A 89 7.98 1.55 -1.29
CA PHE A 89 9.07 0.76 -0.72
C PHE A 89 9.48 -0.39 -1.66
N GLY A 90 8.51 -1.13 -2.21
CA GLY A 90 8.77 -2.17 -3.20
C GLY A 90 9.46 -1.63 -4.45
N ALA A 91 8.99 -0.49 -4.98
CA ALA A 91 9.60 0.17 -6.14
C ALA A 91 11.04 0.63 -5.84
N MET A 92 11.30 1.17 -4.64
CA MET A 92 12.64 1.58 -4.22
C MET A 92 13.59 0.40 -4.07
N LEU A 93 13.14 -0.70 -3.45
CA LEU A 93 13.94 -1.93 -3.36
C LEU A 93 14.27 -2.48 -4.74
N PHE A 94 13.29 -2.54 -5.64
CA PHE A 94 13.51 -2.98 -7.01
C PHE A 94 14.54 -2.11 -7.73
N ALA A 95 14.40 -0.77 -7.65
CA ALA A 95 15.34 0.15 -8.26
C ALA A 95 16.75 0.04 -7.66
N LEU A 96 16.86 -0.17 -6.33
CA LEU A 96 18.15 -0.35 -5.67
C LEU A 96 18.84 -1.63 -6.17
N MET A 97 18.10 -2.74 -6.24
CA MET A 97 18.61 -4.01 -6.77
C MET A 97 19.03 -3.89 -8.22
N TYR A 98 18.20 -3.25 -9.06
CA TYR A 98 18.53 -3.00 -10.45
C TYR A 98 19.81 -2.16 -10.60
N THR A 99 19.97 -1.11 -9.79
CA THR A 99 21.19 -0.28 -9.79
C THR A 99 22.41 -1.05 -9.30
N ALA A 100 22.25 -1.88 -8.28
CA ALA A 100 23.31 -2.72 -7.74
C ALA A 100 23.80 -3.74 -8.77
N THR A 101 22.89 -4.40 -9.50
CA THR A 101 23.23 -5.34 -10.58
C THR A 101 23.92 -4.65 -11.75
N THR A 102 23.42 -3.49 -12.18
CA THR A 102 24.03 -2.73 -13.29
C THR A 102 25.40 -2.18 -12.93
N PHE A 103 25.59 -1.70 -11.70
CA PHE A 103 26.91 -1.30 -11.19
C PHE A 103 27.89 -2.46 -11.23
N ALA A 104 27.47 -3.64 -10.76
CA ALA A 104 28.33 -4.80 -10.70
C ALA A 104 28.71 -5.33 -12.10
N ALA A 105 27.75 -5.34 -13.04
CA ALA A 105 28.03 -5.65 -14.45
C ALA A 105 29.00 -4.63 -15.09
N GLY A 106 28.90 -3.34 -14.71
CA GLY A 106 29.84 -2.31 -15.14
C GLY A 106 31.27 -2.54 -14.61
N VAL A 107 31.39 -2.97 -13.34
CA VAL A 107 32.69 -3.30 -12.72
C VAL A 107 33.32 -4.54 -13.37
N GLU A 108 32.50 -5.55 -13.68
CA GLU A 108 32.93 -6.74 -14.42
C GLU A 108 33.42 -6.40 -15.83
N ALA A 109 32.67 -5.58 -16.57
CA ALA A 109 33.07 -5.12 -17.89
C ALA A 109 34.35 -4.27 -17.87
N ALA A 110 34.61 -3.54 -16.76
CA ALA A 110 35.83 -2.76 -16.58
C ALA A 110 37.07 -3.63 -16.26
N GLY A 111 36.91 -4.94 -16.08
CA GLY A 111 38.02 -5.87 -15.84
C GLY A 111 38.67 -5.72 -14.45
N VAL A 112 37.96 -5.16 -13.48
CA VAL A 112 38.46 -5.01 -12.10
C VAL A 112 38.39 -6.36 -11.38
N VAL A 113 39.47 -7.14 -11.46
CA VAL A 113 39.56 -8.47 -10.84
C VAL A 113 40.36 -8.40 -9.54
N GLY A 114 39.83 -8.98 -8.45
CA GLY A 114 40.53 -9.08 -7.17
C GLY A 114 40.54 -7.81 -6.30
N GLN A 115 40.01 -6.69 -6.79
CA GLN A 115 39.84 -5.44 -6.03
C GLN A 115 38.36 -5.15 -5.74
N GLU A 116 38.08 -4.48 -4.62
CA GLU A 116 36.73 -4.01 -4.30
C GLU A 116 36.50 -2.66 -5.00
N ALA A 117 35.64 -2.66 -6.02
CA ALA A 117 35.20 -1.43 -6.66
C ALA A 117 34.13 -0.77 -5.80
N THR A 118 34.32 0.50 -5.50
CA THR A 118 33.35 1.31 -4.75
C THR A 118 32.93 2.52 -5.57
N GLY A 119 31.64 2.84 -5.56
CA GLY A 119 31.10 3.95 -6.33
C GLY A 119 29.77 4.46 -5.82
N SER A 120 29.54 5.75 -6.00
CA SER A 120 28.23 6.38 -5.80
C SER A 120 27.49 6.47 -7.13
N VAL A 121 26.26 5.96 -7.19
CA VAL A 121 25.46 5.92 -8.41
C VAL A 121 24.21 6.77 -8.22
N PHE A 122 23.95 7.71 -9.14
CA PHE A 122 22.68 8.43 -9.19
C PHE A 122 21.53 7.46 -9.50
N PRO A 123 20.36 7.52 -8.83
CA PRO A 123 19.85 8.61 -7.99
C PRO A 123 19.95 8.36 -6.47
N TRP A 124 20.97 7.65 -5.98
CA TRP A 124 21.06 7.22 -4.58
C TRP A 124 22.00 8.10 -3.73
N PRO A 125 21.55 9.26 -3.19
CA PRO A 125 22.43 10.15 -2.43
C PRO A 125 22.93 9.49 -1.15
N GLY A 126 24.25 9.48 -0.97
CA GLY A 126 24.90 8.91 0.22
C GLY A 126 24.94 7.37 0.25
N THR A 127 24.42 6.69 -0.77
CA THR A 127 24.54 5.24 -0.90
C THR A 127 25.84 4.89 -1.62
N VAL A 128 26.68 4.06 -0.99
CA VAL A 128 27.91 3.55 -1.61
C VAL A 128 27.68 2.12 -2.06
N PHE A 129 27.81 1.89 -3.36
CA PHE A 129 27.78 0.55 -3.95
C PHE A 129 29.16 -0.06 -3.91
N LYS A 130 29.22 -1.34 -3.54
CA LYS A 130 30.44 -2.13 -3.44
C LYS A 130 30.27 -3.37 -4.28
N ALA A 131 31.23 -3.64 -5.16
CA ALA A 131 31.29 -4.85 -5.95
C ALA A 131 32.68 -5.48 -5.81
N ARG A 132 32.73 -6.78 -5.52
CA ARG A 132 33.96 -7.57 -5.52
C ARG A 132 33.78 -8.81 -6.38
N ILE A 133 34.67 -8.99 -7.34
CA ILE A 133 34.73 -10.16 -8.22
C ILE A 133 35.77 -11.12 -7.63
N HIS A 134 35.30 -12.25 -7.08
CA HIS A 134 36.19 -13.27 -6.54
C HIS A 134 36.82 -14.09 -7.68
N PRO A 135 38.18 -14.16 -7.76
CA PRO A 135 38.88 -14.83 -8.86
C PRO A 135 38.60 -16.34 -8.95
N ASP A 136 38.28 -17.00 -7.83
CA ASP A 136 38.23 -18.47 -7.77
C ASP A 136 36.83 -19.09 -7.75
N ARG A 137 35.75 -18.28 -7.70
CA ARG A 137 34.37 -18.80 -7.55
C ARG A 137 33.30 -18.17 -8.45
N GLY A 138 33.66 -17.19 -9.29
CA GLY A 138 32.67 -16.43 -10.07
C GLY A 138 31.63 -15.71 -9.19
N GLY A 139 31.92 -15.55 -7.89
CA GLY A 139 31.01 -14.98 -6.92
C GLY A 139 31.12 -13.46 -6.91
N LEU A 140 30.02 -12.80 -7.26
CA LEU A 140 29.86 -11.35 -7.27
C LEU A 140 29.22 -10.92 -5.95
N ALA A 141 30.02 -10.34 -5.05
CA ALA A 141 29.50 -9.78 -3.80
C ALA A 141 29.11 -8.32 -4.04
N VAL A 142 27.79 -8.04 -4.02
CA VAL A 142 27.24 -6.70 -4.24
C VAL A 142 26.53 -6.23 -2.99
N GLY A 143 26.92 -5.06 -2.49
CA GLY A 143 26.33 -4.45 -1.30
C GLY A 143 26.13 -2.96 -1.46
N ALA A 144 25.08 -2.44 -0.82
CA ALA A 144 24.83 -1.01 -0.71
C ALA A 144 25.00 -0.60 0.76
N SER A 145 25.89 0.35 1.03
CA SER A 145 26.06 0.94 2.36
C SER A 145 25.15 2.17 2.50
N HIS A 146 24.42 2.27 3.61
CA HIS A 146 23.54 3.39 3.95
C HIS A 146 22.39 3.68 2.94
N PRO A 147 21.55 2.70 2.55
CA PRO A 147 20.42 2.92 1.64
C PRO A 147 19.24 3.63 2.33
N TRP A 148 19.49 4.73 3.04
CA TRP A 148 18.48 5.51 3.74
C TRP A 148 17.33 6.00 2.85
N PRO A 149 17.52 6.32 1.54
CA PRO A 149 16.40 6.78 0.70
C PRO A 149 15.30 5.72 0.57
N VAL A 150 15.66 4.43 0.63
CA VAL A 150 14.72 3.30 0.56
C VAL A 150 13.74 3.32 1.74
N LEU A 151 14.14 3.86 2.90
CA LEU A 151 13.27 3.96 4.08
C LEU A 151 12.58 5.31 4.16
N VAL A 152 13.30 6.40 3.86
CA VAL A 152 12.76 7.75 4.04
C VAL A 152 11.72 8.11 2.99
N VAL A 153 11.91 7.73 1.73
CA VAL A 153 10.94 8.07 0.67
C VAL A 153 9.57 7.43 0.91
N PRO A 154 9.45 6.12 1.22
CA PRO A 154 8.17 5.52 1.60
C PRO A 154 7.55 6.14 2.86
N LEU A 155 8.37 6.49 3.86
CA LEU A 155 7.88 7.14 5.07
C LEU A 155 7.31 8.52 4.78
N LEU A 156 7.94 9.31 3.91
CA LEU A 156 7.41 10.60 3.47
C LEU A 156 6.09 10.43 2.70
N VAL A 157 6.02 9.46 1.78
CA VAL A 157 4.78 9.12 1.08
C VAL A 157 3.68 8.75 2.07
N PHE A 158 3.98 7.93 3.08
CA PHE A 158 3.05 7.59 4.15
C PHE A 158 2.54 8.83 4.89
N LEU A 159 3.45 9.70 5.35
CA LEU A 159 3.08 10.90 6.11
C LEU A 159 2.23 11.87 5.28
N LEU A 160 2.61 12.07 4.00
CA LEU A 160 1.89 12.95 3.07
C LEU A 160 0.47 12.44 2.75
N THR A 161 0.31 11.13 2.63
CA THR A 161 -0.99 10.51 2.32
C THR A 161 -1.87 10.29 3.56
N ALA A 162 -1.28 9.98 4.71
CA ALA A 162 -1.99 9.80 5.98
C ALA A 162 -2.53 11.13 6.53
N ARG A 163 -1.86 12.24 6.22
CA ARG A 163 -2.16 13.60 6.73
C ARG A 163 -2.40 13.60 8.25
N PRO A 164 -1.46 13.09 9.07
CA PRO A 164 -1.64 12.92 10.51
C PRO A 164 -1.97 14.24 11.23
N TRP A 165 -1.51 15.38 10.69
CA TRP A 165 -1.77 16.72 11.23
C TRP A 165 -3.26 17.10 11.29
N ARG A 166 -4.15 16.45 10.50
CA ARG A 166 -5.61 16.65 10.64
C ARG A 166 -6.18 16.15 11.97
N LEU A 167 -5.46 15.29 12.69
CA LEU A 167 -5.84 14.86 14.04
C LEU A 167 -5.43 15.91 15.09
N LEU A 168 -4.29 16.57 14.88
CA LEU A 168 -3.72 17.53 15.82
C LEU A 168 -4.51 18.85 15.85
N THR A 169 -5.02 19.30 14.69
CA THR A 169 -5.85 20.52 14.63
C THR A 169 -7.22 20.38 15.30
N ARG A 170 -7.64 19.17 15.68
CA ARG A 170 -8.93 18.94 16.37
C ARG A 170 -8.87 19.13 17.88
N GLN A 171 -7.71 18.94 18.51
CA GLN A 171 -7.61 19.06 19.97
C GLN A 171 -7.62 20.52 20.44
N GLY A 172 -7.19 21.46 19.59
CA GLY A 172 -7.18 22.90 19.91
C GLY A 172 -8.56 23.59 19.86
N ALA A 173 -9.57 22.97 19.25
CA ALA A 173 -10.93 23.55 19.18
C ALA A 173 -11.82 23.17 20.38
N SER A 174 -11.50 22.07 21.06
CA SER A 174 -12.24 21.56 22.23
C SER A 174 -11.93 22.30 23.53
N THR A 175 -10.82 23.04 23.58
CA THR A 175 -10.28 23.68 24.80
C THR A 175 -10.60 25.16 24.91
N ARG A 176 -11.32 25.76 23.95
CA ARG A 176 -11.64 27.21 23.95
C ARG A 176 -13.08 27.60 24.29
N THR A 177 -13.97 26.65 24.59
CA THR A 177 -15.38 26.94 24.94
C THR A 177 -15.69 26.63 26.41
N GLY A 178 -14.72 26.83 27.30
CA GLY A 178 -14.92 26.82 28.75
C GLY A 178 -14.83 28.23 29.31
N GLU A 179 -15.84 29.07 29.04
CA GLU A 179 -16.00 30.38 29.68
C GLU A 179 -17.12 30.25 30.73
N PRO A 180 -16.84 30.38 32.05
CA PRO A 180 -17.88 30.51 33.06
C PRO A 180 -18.39 31.95 33.10
N VAL A 181 -19.71 32.06 32.97
CA VAL A 181 -20.53 33.25 33.21
C VAL A 181 -20.36 33.71 34.66
N HIS A 182 -20.10 35.01 34.86
CA HIS A 182 -20.34 35.72 36.11
C HIS A 182 -21.51 36.68 35.94
#